data_AF-A0A956GP21-F1
#
_entry.id   AF-A0A956GP21-F1
#
_cell.length_a   1.000
_cell.length_b   1.000
_cell.length_c   1.000
_cell.angle_alpha   90.00
_cell.angle_beta   90.00
_cell.angle_gamma   90.00
#
_symmetry.space_group_name_H-M   'P 1'
#
loop_
_entity.id
_entity.type
_entity.pdbx_description
1 polymer ?
#
loop_
_entity_poly.entity_id
_entity_poly.type
_entity_poly.pdbx_seq_one_letter_code
_entity_poly.pdbx_strand_id
1 'polypeptide(L)'
;PDDSDRAGGAPDPAEAHDDDHAAPEDKQPEPAIEPPATDAAVAKQPEPAVVKAPDPVVKKPDPVVKKPDPVVKKPDPVVKKPDPVVRKKPDPVVKKSGNSVDAARKKAQSQYASKDFAAAASTARDAAGSADGADATALRKLASDYDALAKYLRLGDAAAATKATDALTAYKRALSTDKRLGGTHASMIRDKLGQVAPKAAAGFMAKGNYEAAKQAADTAVNFGAGSSPTVAQVRQSLERKAAELYGNGMKLMKTKPDEGRAMLRRVLKIVPPDSPSYVKAYKAVNARGKARDDDE
;
A
#
# COMPACT_ATOMS: atom_id res chain seq x y z
N PRO A 1 -35.71 -2.62 70.48
CA PRO A 1 -36.94 -1.79 70.46
C PRO A 1 -37.69 -2.03 69.16
N ASP A 2 -38.80 -2.75 69.31
CA ASP A 2 -40.03 -2.85 68.49
C ASP A 2 -40.27 -1.69 67.51
N ASP A 3 -41.00 -1.80 66.40
CA ASP A 3 -42.10 -2.64 65.91
C ASP A 3 -42.07 -2.41 64.37
N SER A 4 -42.44 -3.32 63.46
CA SER A 4 -43.82 -3.51 62.99
C SER A 4 -43.76 -4.59 61.90
N ASP A 5 -44.35 -5.77 62.05
CA ASP A 5 -45.76 -6.11 61.85
C ASP A 5 -46.13 -6.46 60.39
N ARG A 6 -46.60 -7.72 60.26
CA ARG A 6 -47.78 -8.15 59.50
C ARG A 6 -47.68 -8.68 58.05
N ALA A 7 -47.63 -10.02 58.01
CA ALA A 7 -48.61 -10.94 57.43
C ALA A 7 -48.90 -10.98 55.92
N GLY A 8 -48.95 -12.23 55.42
CA GLY A 8 -50.10 -12.65 54.61
C GLY A 8 -49.81 -13.61 53.46
N GLY A 9 -50.21 -14.86 53.63
CA GLY A 9 -50.99 -15.56 52.59
C GLY A 9 -50.25 -16.43 51.58
N ALA A 10 -50.34 -17.74 51.80
CA ALA A 10 -50.15 -18.86 50.87
C ALA A 10 -51.13 -18.81 49.65
N PRO A 11 -51.23 -19.80 48.72
CA PRO A 11 -50.58 -21.12 48.71
C PRO A 11 -50.12 -21.66 47.32
N ASP A 12 -49.41 -22.80 47.39
CA ASP A 12 -49.23 -23.84 46.36
C ASP A 12 -50.59 -24.48 45.97
N PRO A 13 -50.74 -25.17 44.80
CA PRO A 13 -50.38 -26.59 44.79
C PRO A 13 -49.92 -27.22 43.46
N ALA A 14 -49.41 -28.44 43.65
CA ALA A 14 -48.88 -29.47 42.75
C ALA A 14 -49.83 -30.09 41.70
N GLU A 15 -49.20 -30.81 40.75
CA GLU A 15 -49.53 -32.12 40.11
C GLU A 15 -49.22 -32.06 38.59
N ALA A 16 -48.14 -32.69 38.11
CA ALA A 16 -47.94 -34.12 37.81
C ALA A 16 -48.73 -34.60 36.58
N HIS A 17 -48.00 -34.94 35.50
CA HIS A 17 -48.37 -36.02 34.57
C HIS A 17 -47.16 -36.46 33.74
N ASP A 18 -46.72 -37.69 34.01
CA ASP A 18 -45.92 -38.55 33.14
C ASP A 18 -46.73 -38.96 31.90
N ASP A 19 -46.06 -39.05 30.75
CA ASP A 19 -46.41 -40.01 29.70
C ASP A 19 -45.16 -40.33 28.86
N ASP A 20 -44.84 -41.63 28.86
CA ASP A 20 -43.95 -42.36 27.97
C ASP A 20 -43.98 -41.90 26.51
N HIS A 21 -42.82 -41.88 25.83
CA HIS A 21 -42.66 -42.62 24.57
C HIS A 21 -41.18 -42.85 24.21
N ALA A 22 -40.94 -44.10 23.85
CA ALA A 22 -39.69 -44.71 23.47
C ALA A 22 -39.11 -44.18 22.14
N ALA A 23 -37.80 -44.31 22.00
CA ALA A 23 -37.03 -44.17 20.77
C ALA A 23 -37.44 -45.22 19.71
N PRO A 24 -37.12 -45.03 18.42
CA PRO A 24 -35.78 -45.41 17.98
C PRO A 24 -35.10 -44.48 16.96
N GLU A 25 -33.80 -44.68 16.88
CA GLU A 25 -32.88 -44.24 15.83
C GLU A 25 -33.46 -44.44 14.42
N ASP A 26 -33.31 -43.43 13.56
CA ASP A 26 -33.25 -43.69 12.13
C ASP A 26 -32.06 -42.95 11.50
N LYS A 27 -31.18 -43.76 10.92
CA LYS A 27 -29.93 -43.40 10.28
C LYS A 27 -30.26 -42.95 8.87
N GLN A 28 -29.87 -41.74 8.49
CA GLN A 28 -29.82 -41.34 7.08
C GLN A 28 -28.39 -41.06 6.62
N PRO A 29 -28.06 -41.38 5.36
CA PRO A 29 -26.78 -41.97 5.00
C PRO A 29 -25.76 -40.96 4.50
N GLU A 30 -24.49 -41.27 4.77
CA GLU A 30 -23.31 -40.69 4.15
C GLU A 30 -23.35 -40.88 2.62
N PRO A 31 -23.01 -39.85 1.82
CA PRO A 31 -22.61 -40.09 0.44
C PRO A 31 -21.13 -40.50 0.41
N ALA A 32 -20.92 -41.80 0.17
CA ALA A 32 -19.65 -42.37 -0.24
C ALA A 32 -19.18 -41.75 -1.57
N ILE A 33 -17.95 -41.22 -1.59
CA ILE A 33 -17.21 -40.96 -2.82
C ILE A 33 -15.90 -41.73 -2.71
N GLU A 34 -15.88 -42.95 -3.26
CA GLU A 34 -14.64 -43.66 -3.54
C GLU A 34 -13.92 -43.04 -4.76
N PRO A 35 -12.58 -43.11 -4.79
CA PRO A 35 -11.74 -42.35 -5.70
C PRO A 35 -11.60 -43.03 -7.07
N PRO A 36 -11.47 -42.29 -8.18
CA PRO A 36 -10.98 -42.89 -9.41
C PRO A 36 -9.47 -43.11 -9.33
N ALA A 37 -9.11 -44.32 -9.73
CA ALA A 37 -7.79 -44.90 -9.79
C ALA A 37 -6.83 -44.13 -10.71
N THR A 38 -5.57 -44.30 -10.34
CA THR A 38 -4.36 -44.12 -11.14
C THR A 38 -4.45 -44.76 -12.52
N ASP A 39 -4.11 -44.01 -13.56
CA ASP A 39 -3.42 -44.59 -14.72
C ASP A 39 -2.21 -43.73 -15.09
N ALA A 40 -1.10 -44.42 -15.29
CA ALA A 40 0.23 -43.90 -15.48
C ALA A 40 0.58 -44.03 -16.96
N ALA A 41 1.01 -42.95 -17.62
CA ALA A 41 1.75 -43.09 -18.86
C ALA A 41 2.61 -41.86 -19.21
N VAL A 42 3.92 -42.05 -19.04
CA VAL A 42 4.98 -41.70 -20.00
C VAL A 42 5.35 -40.21 -20.18
N ALA A 43 6.34 -39.83 -19.38
CA ALA A 43 7.63 -39.24 -19.77
C ALA A 43 7.75 -38.52 -21.12
N LYS A 44 8.21 -37.26 -21.07
CA LYS A 44 9.30 -36.74 -21.91
C LYS A 44 9.98 -35.53 -21.23
N GLN A 45 11.14 -35.80 -20.61
CA GLN A 45 12.20 -34.81 -20.42
C GLN A 45 12.71 -34.34 -21.79
N PRO A 46 13.27 -33.12 -21.86
CA PRO A 46 14.47 -32.90 -22.63
C PRO A 46 15.64 -32.58 -21.69
N GLU A 47 16.64 -33.44 -21.75
CA GLU A 47 17.99 -33.29 -21.20
C GLU A 47 18.79 -32.17 -21.91
N PRO A 48 19.91 -31.72 -21.32
CA PRO A 48 20.48 -30.41 -21.55
C PRO A 48 21.38 -30.38 -22.80
N ALA A 49 21.23 -29.33 -23.61
CA ALA A 49 22.18 -29.00 -24.67
C ALA A 49 23.45 -28.37 -24.06
N VAL A 50 24.42 -29.21 -23.71
CA VAL A 50 25.85 -28.85 -23.73
C VAL A 50 26.28 -28.92 -25.19
N VAL A 51 26.87 -27.86 -25.79
CA VAL A 51 28.28 -27.81 -26.23
C VAL A 51 28.66 -26.41 -26.76
N LYS A 52 29.93 -26.04 -26.47
CA LYS A 52 30.87 -25.19 -27.23
C LYS A 52 30.85 -23.66 -27.00
N ALA A 53 31.67 -23.27 -26.03
CA ALA A 53 32.44 -22.04 -26.06
C ALA A 53 33.35 -21.99 -27.31
N PRO A 54 33.53 -20.81 -27.94
CA PRO A 54 34.69 -20.51 -28.74
C PRO A 54 35.73 -19.68 -27.95
N ASP A 55 36.99 -20.08 -28.10
CA ASP A 55 38.20 -19.51 -27.52
C ASP A 55 38.39 -17.99 -27.72
N PRO A 56 39.15 -17.33 -26.81
CA PRO A 56 39.48 -15.92 -26.92
C PRO A 56 40.57 -15.67 -27.98
N VAL A 57 40.23 -14.99 -29.06
CA VAL A 57 41.22 -14.50 -30.03
C VAL A 57 41.94 -13.27 -29.45
N VAL A 58 43.11 -13.51 -28.86
CA VAL A 58 44.12 -12.50 -28.56
C VAL A 58 44.72 -12.01 -29.89
N LYS A 59 44.51 -10.74 -30.24
CA LYS A 59 45.32 -10.04 -31.23
C LYS A 59 46.15 -8.97 -30.53
N LYS A 60 47.43 -9.29 -30.30
CA LYS A 60 48.50 -8.30 -30.10
C LYS A 60 48.67 -7.49 -31.39
N PRO A 61 48.82 -6.16 -31.31
CA PRO A 61 49.57 -5.42 -32.31
C PRO A 61 51.03 -5.29 -31.84
N ASP A 62 51.96 -5.68 -32.72
CA ASP A 62 53.40 -5.45 -32.58
C ASP A 62 53.78 -3.95 -32.60
N PRO A 63 54.91 -3.58 -31.98
CA PRO A 63 55.32 -2.19 -31.83
C PRO A 63 56.07 -1.70 -33.07
N VAL A 64 55.56 -0.65 -33.74
CA VAL A 64 56.33 0.05 -34.77
C VAL A 64 57.16 1.15 -34.11
N VAL A 65 58.43 0.83 -33.90
CA VAL A 65 59.51 1.79 -33.63
C VAL A 65 59.75 2.63 -34.89
N LYS A 66 59.63 3.96 -34.76
CA LYS A 66 60.30 4.91 -35.67
C LYS A 66 60.97 5.99 -34.83
N LYS A 67 62.28 5.85 -34.63
CA LYS A 67 63.19 6.99 -34.42
C LYS A 67 63.41 7.68 -35.77
N PRO A 68 63.55 9.01 -35.77
CA PRO A 68 64.81 9.56 -36.29
C PRO A 68 65.50 10.52 -35.31
N ASP A 69 66.77 10.70 -35.61
CA ASP A 69 67.93 11.20 -34.86
C ASP A 69 67.94 12.69 -34.42
N PRO A 70 68.93 13.07 -33.56
CA PRO A 70 68.89 14.25 -32.72
C PRO A 70 69.47 15.49 -33.40
N VAL A 71 68.88 16.65 -33.14
CA VAL A 71 69.54 17.95 -33.39
C VAL A 71 69.84 18.60 -32.05
N VAL A 72 71.12 18.52 -31.69
CA VAL A 72 71.75 19.28 -30.61
C VAL A 72 71.80 20.75 -31.01
N LYS A 73 71.17 21.62 -30.20
CA LYS A 73 71.58 23.02 -30.05
C LYS A 73 71.46 23.41 -28.57
N LYS A 74 72.61 23.49 -27.88
CA LYS A 74 72.81 24.37 -26.72
C LYS A 74 72.93 25.82 -27.26
N PRO A 75 72.44 26.84 -26.53
CA PRO A 75 73.31 27.47 -25.52
C PRO A 75 72.62 27.96 -24.22
N ASP A 76 73.47 27.94 -23.19
CA ASP A 76 73.59 28.72 -21.94
C ASP A 76 72.53 28.75 -20.81
N PRO A 77 73.00 28.69 -19.54
CA PRO A 77 72.16 28.68 -18.35
C PRO A 77 71.90 30.10 -17.85
N VAL A 78 70.65 30.57 -17.94
CA VAL A 78 70.24 31.78 -17.23
C VAL A 78 69.62 31.37 -15.91
N VAL A 79 70.42 31.48 -14.85
CA VAL A 79 69.96 31.46 -13.46
C VAL A 79 69.01 32.65 -13.26
N LYS A 80 67.73 32.36 -13.05
CA LYS A 80 66.78 33.28 -12.39
C LYS A 80 66.03 32.50 -11.33
N LYS A 81 66.45 32.66 -10.07
CA LYS A 81 65.51 32.52 -8.94
C LYS A 81 64.53 33.69 -9.02
N PRO A 82 63.23 33.42 -8.86
CA PRO A 82 62.51 34.14 -7.82
C PRO A 82 61.61 33.21 -6.98
N ASP A 83 61.76 33.40 -5.66
CA ASP A 83 60.86 33.19 -4.51
C ASP A 83 59.99 31.93 -4.32
N PRO A 84 59.79 31.50 -3.05
CA PRO A 84 59.04 30.31 -2.73
C PRO A 84 57.55 30.53 -3.01
N VAL A 85 57.02 29.85 -4.02
CA VAL A 85 55.58 29.68 -4.17
C VAL A 85 55.08 28.94 -2.92
N VAL A 86 54.39 29.67 -2.05
CA VAL A 86 53.54 29.12 -0.99
C VAL A 86 52.65 28.07 -1.64
N ARG A 87 52.95 26.80 -1.41
CA ARG A 87 52.04 25.69 -1.72
C ARG A 87 50.78 25.92 -0.88
N LYS A 88 49.77 26.58 -1.45
CA LYS A 88 48.40 26.38 -1.01
C LYS A 88 48.14 24.88 -1.14
N LYS A 89 48.05 24.20 0.00
CA LYS A 89 47.48 22.84 0.07
C LYS A 89 46.14 22.89 -0.67
N PRO A 90 45.87 21.99 -1.62
CA PRO A 90 44.49 21.71 -1.98
C PRO A 90 43.83 21.14 -0.73
N ASP A 91 42.72 21.73 -0.30
CA ASP A 91 41.88 21.21 0.77
C ASP A 91 41.54 19.72 0.52
N PRO A 92 41.81 18.81 1.46
CA PRO A 92 41.44 17.40 1.34
C PRO A 92 39.97 17.12 1.70
N VAL A 93 39.12 18.15 1.84
CA VAL A 93 37.82 18.03 2.52
C VAL A 93 36.72 17.44 1.62
N VAL A 94 36.78 17.63 0.29
CA VAL A 94 35.64 17.27 -0.59
C VAL A 94 35.55 15.77 -0.90
N LYS A 95 36.66 15.03 -0.86
CA LYS A 95 36.66 13.59 -1.23
C LYS A 95 36.32 12.65 -0.05
N LYS A 96 36.51 13.11 1.19
CA LYS A 96 36.31 12.28 2.40
C LYS A 96 34.87 12.33 2.90
N SER A 97 34.19 13.47 2.74
CA SER A 97 32.78 13.65 3.11
C SER A 97 31.85 12.84 2.20
N GLY A 98 32.06 12.84 0.88
CA GLY A 98 31.24 12.05 -0.06
C GLY A 98 31.25 10.54 0.25
N ASN A 99 32.43 9.96 0.47
CA ASN A 99 32.55 8.55 0.87
C ASN A 99 31.86 8.25 2.21
N SER A 100 31.89 9.20 3.15
CA SER A 100 31.21 9.08 4.45
C SER A 100 29.68 9.16 4.31
N VAL A 101 29.18 10.06 3.47
CA VAL A 101 27.75 10.21 3.17
C VAL A 101 27.18 8.95 2.51
N ASP A 102 27.88 8.39 1.53
CA ASP A 102 27.43 7.17 0.85
C ASP A 102 27.44 5.95 1.78
N ALA A 103 28.45 5.83 2.64
CA ALA A 103 28.49 4.79 3.67
C ALA A 103 27.31 4.93 4.65
N ALA A 104 27.01 6.16 5.08
CA ALA A 104 25.88 6.43 5.96
C ALA A 104 24.52 6.13 5.29
N ARG A 105 24.35 6.48 4.01
CA ARG A 105 23.13 6.14 3.24
C ARG A 105 22.92 4.63 3.17
N LYS A 106 23.97 3.86 2.86
CA LYS A 106 23.90 2.39 2.82
C LYS A 106 23.54 1.81 4.19
N LYS A 107 24.16 2.31 5.25
CA LYS A 107 23.85 1.89 6.63
C LYS A 107 22.40 2.19 6.99
N ALA A 108 21.92 3.40 6.74
CA ALA A 108 20.54 3.79 6.99
C ALA A 108 19.54 2.95 6.18
N GLN A 109 19.86 2.64 4.92
CA GLN A 109 19.05 1.77 4.08
C GLN A 109 19.01 0.32 4.60
N SER A 110 20.12 -0.19 5.13
CA SER A 110 20.17 -1.51 5.77
C SER A 110 19.28 -1.55 7.03
N GLN A 111 19.34 -0.51 7.86
CA GLN A 111 18.49 -0.39 9.06
C GLN A 111 17.01 -0.27 8.68
N TYR A 112 16.70 0.48 7.63
CA TYR A 112 15.36 0.54 7.07
C TYR A 112 14.89 -0.83 6.60
N ALA A 113 15.71 -1.58 5.84
CA ALA A 113 15.37 -2.92 5.40
C ALA A 113 15.11 -3.89 6.57
N SER A 114 15.84 -3.74 7.68
CA SER A 114 15.63 -4.51 8.91
C SER A 114 14.49 -3.99 9.81
N LYS A 115 13.67 -3.04 9.33
CA LYS A 115 12.56 -2.39 10.06
C LYS A 115 13.00 -1.54 11.27
N ASP A 116 14.29 -1.25 11.40
CA ASP A 116 14.81 -0.33 12.41
C ASP A 116 14.76 1.11 11.89
N PHE A 117 13.53 1.62 11.76
CA PHE A 117 13.27 2.93 11.20
C PHE A 117 13.86 4.07 12.05
N ALA A 118 13.89 3.89 13.38
CA ALA A 118 14.43 4.88 14.29
C ALA A 118 15.95 5.00 14.14
N ALA A 119 16.68 3.87 14.07
CA ALA A 119 18.11 3.90 13.84
C ALA A 119 18.44 4.38 12.41
N ALA A 120 17.64 4.01 11.41
CA ALA A 120 17.78 4.51 10.05
C ALA A 120 17.67 6.04 9.98
N ALA A 121 16.66 6.60 10.68
CA ALA A 121 16.48 8.04 10.80
C ALA A 121 17.66 8.70 11.53
N SER A 122 18.13 8.13 12.65
CA SER A 122 19.29 8.65 13.37
C SER A 122 20.54 8.69 12.50
N THR A 123 20.90 7.58 11.86
CA THR A 123 22.06 7.48 10.97
C THR A 123 22.00 8.53 9.86
N ALA A 124 20.83 8.76 9.27
CA ALA A 124 20.64 9.79 8.25
C ALA A 124 20.79 11.22 8.81
N ARG A 125 20.29 11.52 10.01
CA ARG A 125 20.46 12.84 10.65
C ARG A 125 21.92 13.12 11.03
N ASP A 126 22.61 12.13 11.60
CA ASP A 126 24.00 12.26 12.01
C ASP A 126 24.91 12.54 10.80
N ALA A 127 24.67 11.82 9.70
CA ALA A 127 25.34 12.08 8.44
C ALA A 127 25.00 13.46 7.86
N ALA A 128 23.76 13.93 8.01
CA ALA A 128 23.37 15.26 7.56
C ALA A 128 24.06 16.39 8.35
N GLY A 129 24.42 16.15 9.61
CA GLY A 129 25.15 17.11 10.45
C GLY A 129 26.62 17.28 10.04
N SER A 130 27.18 16.32 9.29
CA SER A 130 28.55 16.34 8.78
C SER A 130 28.64 16.51 7.26
N ALA A 131 27.51 16.64 6.57
CA ALA A 131 27.41 16.86 5.14
C ALA A 131 27.04 18.33 4.85
N ASP A 132 27.32 18.75 3.62
CA ASP A 132 27.03 20.11 3.15
C ASP A 132 26.06 20.13 1.97
N GLY A 133 25.46 21.30 1.72
CA GLY A 133 24.68 21.59 0.52
C GLY A 133 23.54 20.60 0.24
N ALA A 134 23.56 20.03 -0.97
CA ALA A 134 22.53 19.13 -1.45
C ALA A 134 22.50 17.80 -0.67
N ASP A 135 23.65 17.28 -0.26
CA ASP A 135 23.74 16.00 0.46
C ASP A 135 23.12 16.10 1.86
N ALA A 136 23.39 17.19 2.57
CA ALA A 136 22.79 17.46 3.87
C ALA A 136 21.26 17.56 3.77
N THR A 137 20.76 18.26 2.75
CA THR A 137 19.32 18.40 2.50
C THR A 137 18.66 17.06 2.20
N ALA A 138 19.28 16.26 1.33
CA ALA A 138 18.78 14.93 0.98
C ALA A 138 18.73 13.98 2.19
N LEU A 139 19.77 14.01 3.03
CA LEU A 139 19.84 13.19 4.24
C LEU A 139 18.81 13.61 5.30
N ARG A 140 18.60 14.91 5.52
CA ARG A 140 17.53 15.40 6.41
C ARG A 140 16.15 14.95 5.94
N LYS A 141 15.89 15.04 4.63
CA LYS A 141 14.64 14.56 4.05
C LYS A 141 14.50 13.04 4.25
N LEU A 142 15.54 12.27 3.99
CA LEU A 142 15.55 10.82 4.17
C LEU A 142 15.23 10.43 5.63
N ALA A 143 15.87 11.10 6.60
CA ALA A 143 15.58 10.91 8.01
C ALA A 143 14.11 11.21 8.34
N SER A 144 13.57 12.33 7.84
CA SER A 144 12.17 12.69 8.05
C SER A 144 11.20 11.67 7.45
N ASP A 145 11.54 11.07 6.30
CA ASP A 145 10.72 10.02 5.70
C ASP A 145 10.76 8.72 6.55
N TYR A 146 11.91 8.35 7.13
CA TYR A 146 11.99 7.22 8.08
C TYR A 146 11.18 7.44 9.35
N ASP A 147 11.27 8.63 9.96
CA ASP A 147 10.46 8.99 11.13
C ASP A 147 8.96 8.96 10.82
N ALA A 148 8.58 9.49 9.66
CA ALA A 148 7.18 9.48 9.23
C ALA A 148 6.67 8.06 9.04
N LEU A 149 7.45 7.16 8.42
CA LEU A 149 7.08 5.76 8.26
C LEU A 149 6.87 5.08 9.62
N ALA A 150 7.84 5.22 10.53
CA ALA A 150 7.77 4.65 11.88
C ALA A 150 6.51 5.15 12.63
N LYS A 151 6.27 6.47 12.58
CA LYS A 151 5.10 7.11 13.18
C LYS A 151 3.80 6.55 12.62
N TYR A 152 3.67 6.44 11.30
CA TYR A 152 2.42 5.98 10.68
C TYR A 152 2.16 4.49 10.91
N LEU A 153 3.20 3.65 10.93
CA LEU A 153 3.06 2.25 11.33
C LEU A 153 2.55 2.14 12.77
N ARG A 154 3.18 2.84 13.71
CA ARG A 154 2.77 2.84 15.13
C ARG A 154 1.34 3.35 15.33
N LEU A 155 0.96 4.45 14.66
CA LEU A 155 -0.40 4.97 14.70
C LEU A 155 -1.41 3.97 14.13
N GLY A 156 -1.04 3.30 13.03
CA GLY A 156 -1.86 2.25 12.43
C GLY A 156 -2.06 1.07 13.38
N ASP A 157 -0.99 0.57 13.97
CA ASP A 157 -1.01 -0.56 14.91
C ASP A 157 -1.86 -0.24 16.15
N ALA A 158 -1.67 0.94 16.74
CA ALA A 158 -2.43 1.38 17.92
C ALA A 158 -3.94 1.53 17.63
N ALA A 159 -4.30 1.88 16.40
CA ALA A 159 -5.69 2.08 16.00
C ALA A 159 -6.35 0.81 15.43
N ALA A 160 -5.58 -0.22 15.05
CA ALA A 160 -6.07 -1.36 14.26
C ALA A 160 -7.23 -2.12 14.93
N ALA A 161 -7.21 -2.24 16.26
CA ALA A 161 -8.22 -2.97 17.01
C ALA A 161 -9.51 -2.17 17.25
N THR A 162 -9.40 -0.87 17.54
CA THR A 162 -10.51 -0.07 18.08
C THR A 162 -10.98 1.06 17.16
N LYS A 163 -10.12 1.52 16.24
CA LYS A 163 -10.36 2.68 15.36
C LYS A 163 -9.93 2.37 13.94
N ALA A 164 -10.62 1.43 13.30
CA ALA A 164 -10.25 0.92 11.98
C ALA A 164 -10.14 2.02 10.89
N THR A 165 -10.95 3.07 10.93
CA THR A 165 -10.84 4.21 9.98
C THR A 165 -9.53 4.98 10.12
N ASP A 166 -9.05 5.12 11.36
CA ASP A 166 -7.82 5.84 11.67
C ASP A 166 -6.61 4.97 11.31
N ALA A 167 -6.71 3.67 11.60
CA ALA A 167 -5.72 2.67 11.22
C ALA A 167 -5.51 2.62 9.70
N LEU A 168 -6.61 2.56 8.93
CA LEU A 168 -6.57 2.58 7.47
C LEU A 168 -5.84 3.83 6.96
N THR A 169 -6.17 5.00 7.52
CA THR A 169 -5.56 6.27 7.13
C THR A 169 -4.06 6.29 7.42
N ALA A 170 -3.66 5.81 8.61
CA ALA A 170 -2.27 5.73 9.00
C ALA A 170 -1.47 4.78 8.09
N TYR A 171 -1.97 3.57 7.82
CA TYR A 171 -1.28 2.64 6.92
C TYR A 171 -1.22 3.12 5.47
N LYS A 172 -2.23 3.85 4.96
CA LYS A 172 -2.14 4.48 3.63
C LYS A 172 -1.00 5.51 3.57
N ARG A 173 -0.83 6.30 4.64
CA ARG A 173 0.30 7.24 4.76
C ARG A 173 1.64 6.52 4.91
N ALA A 174 1.68 5.41 5.65
CA ALA A 174 2.85 4.55 5.76
C ALA A 174 3.24 4.00 4.37
N LEU A 175 2.29 3.45 3.60
CA LEU A 175 2.56 2.89 2.26
C LEU A 175 3.11 3.94 1.29
N SER A 176 2.53 5.14 1.31
CA SER A 176 3.02 6.27 0.49
C SER A 176 4.44 6.70 0.89
N THR A 177 4.73 6.70 2.18
CA THR A 177 6.07 7.04 2.70
C THR A 177 7.09 5.97 2.37
N ASP A 178 6.74 4.71 2.58
CA ASP A 178 7.55 3.55 2.21
C ASP A 178 7.89 3.55 0.72
N LYS A 179 6.92 3.89 -0.16
CA LYS A 179 7.16 4.03 -1.60
C LYS A 179 8.24 5.08 -1.93
N ARG A 180 8.31 6.19 -1.17
CA ARG A 180 9.38 7.20 -1.36
C ARG A 180 10.74 6.71 -0.88
N LEU A 181 10.77 5.73 0.03
CA LEU A 181 11.97 5.10 0.59
C LEU A 181 12.45 3.87 -0.20
N GLY A 182 11.75 3.50 -1.27
CA GLY A 182 12.08 2.35 -2.12
C GLY A 182 11.07 1.19 -2.04
N GLY A 183 10.08 1.26 -1.16
CA GLY A 183 8.96 0.32 -1.14
C GLY A 183 9.26 -1.03 -0.50
N THR A 184 10.34 -1.16 0.28
CA THR A 184 10.80 -2.42 0.87
C THR A 184 9.74 -3.08 1.75
N HIS A 185 8.91 -2.28 2.44
CA HIS A 185 7.88 -2.80 3.35
C HIS A 185 6.48 -2.76 2.76
N ALA A 186 6.35 -2.50 1.46
CA ALA A 186 5.05 -2.32 0.81
C ALA A 186 4.16 -3.55 0.99
N SER A 187 4.70 -4.78 0.91
CA SER A 187 3.92 -6.01 1.14
C SER A 187 3.32 -6.03 2.55
N MET A 188 4.15 -5.87 3.59
CA MET A 188 3.70 -5.88 4.98
C MET A 188 2.63 -4.80 5.24
N ILE A 189 2.80 -3.61 4.66
CA ILE A 189 1.82 -2.52 4.84
C ILE A 189 0.51 -2.83 4.10
N ARG A 190 0.57 -3.46 2.92
CA ARG A 190 -0.63 -3.91 2.19
C ARG A 190 -1.38 -4.99 2.96
N ASP A 191 -0.68 -5.93 3.58
CA ASP A 191 -1.31 -6.96 4.43
C ASP A 191 -2.07 -6.33 5.59
N LYS A 192 -1.44 -5.35 6.28
CA LYS A 192 -2.10 -4.57 7.34
C LYS A 192 -3.31 -3.80 6.82
N LEU A 193 -3.22 -3.20 5.62
CA LEU A 193 -4.34 -2.52 4.97
C LEU A 193 -5.49 -3.50 4.68
N GLY A 194 -5.20 -4.69 4.15
CA GLY A 194 -6.19 -5.73 3.90
C GLY A 194 -6.93 -6.16 5.17
N GLN A 195 -6.24 -6.27 6.29
CA GLN A 195 -6.83 -6.63 7.59
C GLN A 195 -7.78 -5.55 8.14
N VAL A 196 -7.43 -4.26 8.03
CA VAL A 196 -8.25 -3.18 8.62
C VAL A 196 -9.32 -2.61 7.69
N ALA A 197 -9.14 -2.74 6.37
CA ALA A 197 -9.99 -2.11 5.37
C ALA A 197 -11.48 -2.53 5.44
N PRO A 198 -11.84 -3.81 5.65
CA PRO A 198 -13.25 -4.21 5.80
C PRO A 198 -13.96 -3.48 6.95
N LYS A 199 -13.34 -3.48 8.14
CA LYS A 199 -13.88 -2.79 9.33
C LYS A 199 -13.94 -1.28 9.13
N ALA A 200 -12.91 -0.70 8.50
CA ALA A 200 -12.90 0.72 8.18
C ALA A 200 -14.02 1.11 7.19
N ALA A 201 -14.28 0.26 6.18
CA ALA A 201 -15.35 0.48 5.20
C ALA A 201 -16.72 0.50 5.89
N ALA A 202 -16.99 -0.45 6.79
CA ALA A 202 -18.19 -0.45 7.62
C ALA A 202 -18.27 0.80 8.51
N GLY A 203 -17.17 1.21 9.13
CA GLY A 203 -17.11 2.43 9.94
C GLY A 203 -17.40 3.70 9.16
N PHE A 204 -16.92 3.82 7.92
CA PHE A 204 -17.25 4.95 7.05
C PHE A 204 -18.72 4.93 6.60
N MET A 205 -19.27 3.74 6.31
CA MET A 205 -20.70 3.60 6.02
C MET A 205 -21.57 4.08 7.17
N ALA A 206 -21.26 3.66 8.40
CA ALA A 206 -21.99 4.06 9.59
C ALA A 206 -21.97 5.58 9.83
N LYS A 207 -20.88 6.25 9.42
CA LYS A 207 -20.72 7.72 9.49
C LYS A 207 -21.36 8.46 8.30
N GLY A 208 -21.99 7.77 7.36
CA GLY A 208 -22.54 8.36 6.13
C GLY A 208 -21.49 8.84 5.13
N ASN A 209 -20.21 8.49 5.32
CA ASN A 209 -19.13 8.85 4.41
C ASN A 209 -18.97 7.77 3.32
N TYR A 210 -19.92 7.76 2.38
CA TYR A 210 -20.05 6.72 1.37
C TYR A 210 -18.85 6.65 0.40
N GLU A 211 -18.24 7.79 0.05
CA GLU A 211 -17.06 7.80 -0.83
C GLU A 211 -15.86 7.15 -0.14
N ALA A 212 -15.61 7.50 1.14
CA ALA A 212 -14.56 6.87 1.91
C ALA A 212 -14.83 5.38 2.16
N ALA A 213 -16.09 5.00 2.36
CA ALA A 213 -16.50 3.60 2.48
C ALA A 213 -16.19 2.80 1.21
N LYS A 214 -16.52 3.35 0.04
CA LYS A 214 -16.19 2.74 -1.26
C LYS A 214 -14.68 2.58 -1.42
N GLN A 215 -13.91 3.64 -1.16
CA GLN A 215 -12.46 3.58 -1.23
C GLN A 215 -11.85 2.55 -0.26
N ALA A 216 -12.41 2.41 0.94
CA ALA A 216 -11.98 1.41 1.91
C ALA A 216 -12.33 -0.01 1.45
N ALA A 217 -13.53 -0.23 0.91
CA ALA A 217 -13.93 -1.51 0.32
C ALA A 217 -13.02 -1.91 -0.85
N ASP A 218 -12.68 -0.97 -1.73
CA ASP A 218 -11.72 -1.23 -2.82
C ASP A 218 -10.32 -1.49 -2.30
N THR A 219 -9.91 -0.80 -1.23
CA THR A 219 -8.64 -1.07 -0.56
C THR A 219 -8.59 -2.52 -0.06
N ALA A 220 -9.69 -3.02 0.53
CA ALA A 220 -9.80 -4.40 0.96
C ALA A 220 -9.66 -5.38 -0.22
N VAL A 221 -10.38 -5.15 -1.33
CA VAL A 221 -10.29 -5.98 -2.53
C VAL A 221 -8.87 -5.99 -3.11
N ASN A 222 -8.26 -4.82 -3.26
CA ASN A 222 -6.93 -4.67 -3.86
C ASN A 222 -5.82 -5.32 -3.02
N PHE A 223 -6.05 -5.53 -1.72
CA PHE A 223 -5.07 -6.12 -0.81
C PHE A 223 -5.57 -7.47 -0.22
N GLY A 224 -6.32 -8.23 -1.01
CA GLY A 224 -6.61 -9.64 -0.73
C GLY A 224 -7.77 -9.92 0.23
N ALA A 225 -8.47 -8.89 0.72
CA ALA A 225 -9.63 -9.02 1.61
C ALA A 225 -10.97 -8.82 0.88
N GLY A 226 -11.01 -9.05 -0.44
CA GLY A 226 -12.20 -8.83 -1.27
C GLY A 226 -13.35 -9.81 -1.01
N SER A 227 -13.04 -11.02 -0.56
CA SER A 227 -14.02 -12.04 -0.16
C SER A 227 -14.60 -11.82 1.24
N SER A 228 -14.20 -10.75 1.94
CA SER A 228 -14.72 -10.43 3.27
C SER A 228 -16.24 -10.20 3.23
N PRO A 229 -17.04 -10.89 4.08
CA PRO A 229 -18.48 -10.66 4.18
C PRO A 229 -18.83 -9.19 4.46
N THR A 230 -18.01 -8.52 5.28
CA THR A 230 -18.18 -7.09 5.59
C THR A 230 -18.03 -6.22 4.34
N VAL A 231 -17.08 -6.53 3.45
CA VAL A 231 -16.89 -5.80 2.19
C VAL A 231 -18.10 -5.99 1.28
N ALA A 232 -18.61 -7.22 1.17
CA ALA A 232 -19.82 -7.51 0.40
C ALA A 232 -21.05 -6.74 0.95
N GLN A 233 -21.26 -6.75 2.26
CA GLN A 233 -22.34 -6.00 2.92
C GLN A 233 -22.22 -4.48 2.71
N VAL A 234 -21.01 -3.93 2.80
CA VAL A 234 -20.75 -2.51 2.54
C VAL A 234 -21.06 -2.17 1.09
N ARG A 235 -20.60 -2.98 0.13
CA ARG A 235 -20.88 -2.77 -1.31
C ARG A 235 -22.38 -2.84 -1.61
N GLN A 236 -23.11 -3.78 -1.01
CA GLN A 236 -24.56 -3.86 -1.15
C GLN A 236 -25.26 -2.62 -0.56
N SER A 237 -24.78 -2.11 0.57
CA SER A 237 -25.32 -0.90 1.19
C SER A 237 -25.02 0.36 0.37
N LEU A 238 -23.83 0.46 -0.22
CA LEU A 238 -23.48 1.50 -1.17
C LEU A 238 -24.37 1.46 -2.41
N GLU A 239 -24.68 0.25 -2.93
CA GLU A 239 -25.59 0.07 -4.05
C GLU A 239 -26.99 0.59 -3.74
N ARG A 240 -27.56 0.23 -2.59
CA ARG A 240 -28.87 0.75 -2.17
C ARG A 240 -28.86 2.28 -2.09
N LYS A 241 -27.80 2.86 -1.50
CA LYS A 241 -27.69 4.32 -1.38
C LYS A 241 -27.51 4.99 -2.75
N ALA A 242 -26.76 4.36 -3.65
CA ALA A 242 -26.58 4.81 -5.02
C ALA A 242 -27.90 4.79 -5.81
N ALA A 243 -28.72 3.75 -5.65
CA ALA A 243 -30.03 3.67 -6.27
C ALA A 243 -30.97 4.78 -5.78
N GLU A 244 -30.95 5.08 -4.47
CA GLU A 244 -31.71 6.20 -3.88
C GLU A 244 -31.25 7.55 -4.45
N LEU A 245 -29.95 7.82 -4.45
CA LEU A 245 -29.36 9.04 -5.02
C LEU A 245 -29.64 9.16 -6.51
N TYR A 246 -29.62 8.06 -7.26
CA TYR A 246 -29.98 8.05 -8.66
C TYR A 246 -31.45 8.46 -8.86
N GLY A 247 -32.38 7.86 -8.10
CA GLY A 247 -33.80 8.19 -8.18
C GLY A 247 -34.08 9.66 -7.85
N ASN A 248 -33.45 10.19 -6.81
CA ASN A 248 -33.55 11.60 -6.43
C ASN A 248 -32.91 12.53 -7.48
N GLY A 249 -31.74 12.15 -8.00
CA GLY A 249 -31.05 12.87 -9.07
C GLY A 249 -31.90 12.97 -10.32
N MET A 250 -32.54 11.88 -10.75
CA MET A 250 -33.44 11.86 -11.91
C MET A 250 -34.70 12.71 -11.70
N LYS A 251 -35.24 12.80 -10.48
CA LYS A 251 -36.34 13.74 -10.17
C LYS A 251 -35.88 15.18 -10.30
N LEU A 252 -34.70 15.49 -9.73
CA LEU A 252 -34.09 16.82 -9.83
C LEU A 252 -33.74 17.17 -11.28
N MET A 253 -33.42 16.22 -12.15
CA MET A 253 -33.17 16.50 -13.57
C MET A 253 -34.35 17.21 -14.26
N LYS A 254 -35.58 17.09 -13.75
CA LYS A 254 -36.78 17.74 -14.30
C LYS A 254 -36.92 19.21 -13.88
N THR A 255 -36.57 19.53 -12.64
CA THR A 255 -36.80 20.86 -12.04
C THR A 255 -35.52 21.67 -11.88
N LYS A 256 -34.40 21.00 -11.63
CA LYS A 256 -33.08 21.55 -11.33
C LYS A 256 -31.97 20.67 -11.94
N PRO A 257 -31.73 20.77 -13.26
CA PRO A 257 -30.85 19.86 -13.98
C PRO A 257 -29.42 19.85 -13.47
N ASP A 258 -28.88 20.97 -12.99
CA ASP A 258 -27.51 21.01 -12.47
C ASP A 258 -27.37 20.31 -11.11
N GLU A 259 -28.35 20.47 -10.21
CA GLU A 259 -28.41 19.72 -8.94
C GLU A 259 -28.61 18.22 -9.21
N GLY A 260 -29.48 17.87 -10.16
CA GLY A 260 -29.67 16.48 -10.60
C GLY A 260 -28.40 15.85 -11.14
N ARG A 261 -27.68 16.53 -12.05
CA ARG A 261 -26.38 16.08 -12.58
C ARG A 261 -25.34 15.94 -11.47
N ALA A 262 -25.26 16.88 -10.53
CA ALA A 262 -24.34 16.81 -9.41
C ALA A 262 -24.62 15.57 -8.54
N MET A 263 -25.89 15.25 -8.29
CA MET A 263 -26.28 14.06 -7.53
C MET A 263 -25.94 12.77 -8.30
N LEU A 264 -26.19 12.71 -9.60
CA LEU A 264 -25.81 11.55 -10.43
C LEU A 264 -24.28 11.36 -10.49
N ARG A 265 -23.49 12.44 -10.53
CA ARG A 265 -22.03 12.35 -10.41
C ARG A 265 -21.59 11.81 -9.05
N ARG A 266 -22.35 12.06 -7.97
CA ARG A 266 -22.08 11.47 -6.65
C ARG A 266 -22.30 9.96 -6.66
N VAL A 267 -23.30 9.46 -7.39
CA VAL A 267 -23.50 8.01 -7.60
C VAL A 267 -22.22 7.37 -8.14
N LEU A 268 -21.61 7.97 -9.16
CA LEU A 268 -20.38 7.47 -9.79
C LEU A 268 -19.17 7.38 -8.83
N LYS A 269 -19.20 8.11 -7.71
CA LYS A 269 -18.12 8.12 -6.72
C LYS A 269 -18.29 7.09 -5.60
N ILE A 270 -19.52 6.61 -5.35
CA ILE A 270 -19.85 5.77 -4.20
C ILE A 270 -20.03 4.29 -4.54
N VAL A 271 -20.15 3.95 -5.82
CA VAL A 271 -20.24 2.56 -6.30
C VAL A 271 -19.18 2.27 -7.36
N PRO A 272 -18.77 1.00 -7.54
CA PRO A 272 -17.82 0.61 -8.57
C PRO A 272 -18.44 0.66 -9.98
N PRO A 273 -17.63 0.71 -11.06
CA PRO A 273 -18.13 0.90 -12.43
C PRO A 273 -19.05 -0.21 -12.97
N ASP A 274 -18.95 -1.41 -12.42
CA ASP A 274 -19.76 -2.59 -12.73
C ASP A 274 -21.13 -2.58 -12.03
N SER A 275 -21.38 -1.63 -11.13
CA SER A 275 -22.67 -1.47 -10.46
C SER A 275 -23.80 -1.09 -11.43
N PRO A 276 -25.02 -1.67 -11.27
CA PRO A 276 -26.20 -1.22 -12.01
C PRO A 276 -26.50 0.28 -11.83
N SER A 277 -26.35 0.81 -10.62
CA SER A 277 -26.54 2.24 -10.35
C SER A 277 -25.48 3.11 -11.01
N TYR A 278 -24.22 2.65 -11.06
CA TYR A 278 -23.16 3.35 -11.79
C TYR A 278 -23.49 3.46 -13.28
N VAL A 279 -23.82 2.34 -13.94
CA VAL A 279 -24.11 2.29 -15.37
C VAL A 279 -25.27 3.22 -15.73
N LYS A 280 -26.35 3.19 -14.93
CA LYS A 280 -27.50 4.09 -15.11
C LYS A 280 -27.13 5.56 -14.94
N ALA A 281 -26.43 5.91 -13.86
CA ALA A 281 -26.01 7.29 -13.59
C ALA A 281 -25.05 7.81 -14.66
N TYR A 282 -24.10 6.98 -15.12
CA TYR A 282 -23.12 7.34 -16.13
C TYR A 282 -23.81 7.69 -17.45
N LYS A 283 -24.76 6.84 -17.88
CA LYS A 283 -25.58 7.11 -19.07
C LYS A 283 -26.38 8.42 -18.90
N ALA A 284 -27.01 8.62 -17.75
CA ALA A 284 -27.84 9.80 -17.50
C ALA A 284 -27.03 11.12 -17.49
N VAL A 285 -25.81 11.12 -16.95
CA VAL A 285 -24.93 12.31 -16.94
C VAL A 285 -24.37 12.63 -18.33
N ASN A 286 -24.10 11.59 -19.14
CA ASN A 286 -23.50 11.73 -20.47
C ASN A 286 -24.51 11.82 -21.60
N ALA A 287 -25.81 11.65 -21.32
CA ALA A 287 -26.88 11.94 -22.26
C ALA A 287 -26.91 13.46 -22.53
N ARG A 288 -26.10 13.90 -23.51
CA ARG A 288 -26.12 15.27 -24.05
C ARG A 288 -27.40 15.45 -24.88
N GLY A 289 -28.25 16.38 -24.44
CA GLY A 289 -29.29 17.10 -25.20
C GLY A 289 -29.98 16.39 -26.38
N LYS A 290 -30.95 15.51 -26.11
CA LYS A 290 -31.94 15.08 -27.12
C LYS A 290 -33.38 15.42 -26.73
N ALA A 291 -33.56 16.55 -26.06
CA ALA A 291 -34.88 17.05 -25.69
C ALA A 291 -34.79 18.57 -25.60
N ARG A 292 -34.96 19.26 -26.74
CA ARG A 292 -35.40 20.66 -26.80
C ARG A 292 -35.74 21.23 -28.19
N ASP A 293 -35.87 20.42 -29.25
CA ASP A 293 -36.24 20.92 -30.60
C ASP A 293 -37.43 20.15 -31.23
N ASP A 294 -38.43 19.72 -30.44
CA ASP A 294 -39.64 19.05 -30.98
C ASP A 294 -40.96 19.74 -30.52
N ASP A 295 -40.92 21.06 -30.28
CA ASP A 295 -42.12 21.90 -30.12
C ASP A 295 -41.87 23.25 -30.83
N GLU A 296 -41.97 23.27 -32.16
CA GLU A 296 -42.27 24.47 -32.98
C GLU A 296 -43.11 24.07 -34.20
#